data_AF-A0A9E4XNV1-F1
#
_entry.id   AF-A0A9E4XNV1-F1
#
_cell.length_a   1.000
_cell.length_b   1.000
_cell.length_c   1.000
_cell.angle_alpha   90.00
_cell.angle_beta   90.00
_cell.angle_gamma   90.00
#
_symmetry.space_group_name_H-M   'P 1'
#
loop_
_entity.id
_entity.type
_entity.pdbx_description
1 polymer ?
#
loop_
_entity_poly.entity_id
_entity_poly.type
_entity_poly.pdbx_seq_one_letter_code
_entity_poly.pdbx_strand_id
1 'polypeptide(L)'
;MTTQTATKINGIPAITIKGGDVEMTGMQSMAEKMWAPWVVMGLMIVVISFIVGIVLSGIEASYFENSKEAREAATRGTTTALEQARIQSIMAWLPGFKFLGLGFMLGGITFLLATILGNLRVAGGKIQRALGVDQIVIKKPVTGTLFPMLMMMGMMILVATLGISIWLATQSHDYWNHSIALVLNPAVAGSETLRDLGVIKATGAWLAPLKFVGMAFLFSGIALALVTIVSALRFQAARLSELASLKGR
;
A
#
# COMPACT_ATOMS: atom_id res chain seq x y z
N MET A 1 3.98 -17.17 36.50
CA MET A 1 2.75 -17.43 35.70
C MET A 1 2.03 -16.09 35.59
N THR A 2 1.86 -15.55 34.39
CA THR A 2 1.30 -14.20 34.20
C THR A 2 -0.22 -14.26 34.24
N THR A 3 -0.86 -13.57 35.19
CA THR A 3 -2.32 -13.57 35.34
C THR A 3 -2.90 -12.29 34.73
N GLN A 4 -3.96 -12.42 33.93
CA GLN A 4 -4.67 -11.30 33.30
C GLN A 4 -6.11 -11.20 33.84
N THR A 5 -6.44 -10.06 34.45
CA THR A 5 -7.80 -9.80 34.98
C THR A 5 -8.40 -8.58 34.32
N ALA A 6 -9.66 -8.66 33.90
CA ALA A 6 -10.37 -7.53 33.32
C ALA A 6 -10.59 -6.41 34.37
N THR A 7 -10.36 -5.16 33.98
CA THR A 7 -10.49 -3.99 34.84
C THR A 7 -11.01 -2.80 34.02
N LYS A 8 -11.47 -1.73 34.67
CA LYS A 8 -11.81 -0.47 34.01
C LYS A 8 -11.06 0.69 34.67
N ILE A 9 -10.51 1.58 33.86
CA ILE A 9 -9.90 2.85 34.31
C ILE A 9 -10.67 3.99 33.66
N ASN A 10 -11.36 4.81 34.45
CA ASN A 10 -12.22 5.90 33.95
C ASN A 10 -13.18 5.45 32.82
N GLY A 11 -13.81 4.29 32.99
CA GLY A 11 -14.73 3.70 32.00
C GLY A 11 -14.06 3.01 30.80
N ILE A 12 -12.73 3.10 30.66
CA ILE A 12 -11.97 2.47 29.56
C ILE A 12 -11.68 1.00 29.92
N PRO A 13 -12.03 0.03 29.05
CA PRO A 13 -11.71 -1.38 29.26
C PRO A 13 -10.19 -1.62 29.29
N ALA A 14 -9.72 -2.26 30.36
CA ALA A 14 -8.31 -2.51 30.64
C ALA A 14 -8.06 -3.94 31.12
N ILE A 15 -6.79 -4.34 31.15
CA ILE A 15 -6.32 -5.63 31.61
C ILE A 15 -5.21 -5.38 32.63
N THR A 16 -5.36 -5.96 33.81
CA THR A 16 -4.32 -5.97 34.84
C THR A 16 -3.38 -7.15 34.59
N ILE A 17 -2.07 -6.90 34.56
CA ILE A 17 -1.01 -7.89 34.36
C ILE A 17 -0.30 -8.09 35.70
N LYS A 18 -0.36 -9.32 36.24
CA LYS A 18 0.37 -9.72 37.46
C LYS A 18 1.44 -10.76 37.12
N GLY A 19 2.65 -10.59 37.67
CA GLY A 19 3.71 -11.60 37.61
C GLY A 19 4.49 -11.71 36.29
N GLY A 20 4.87 -10.57 35.68
CA GLY A 20 5.70 -10.50 34.47
C GLY A 20 5.82 -9.07 33.92
N ASP A 21 6.47 -8.92 32.76
CA ASP A 21 6.66 -7.64 32.05
C ASP A 21 5.60 -7.38 30.99
N VAL A 22 5.17 -6.12 30.88
CA VAL A 22 4.43 -5.68 29.71
C VAL A 22 5.37 -5.68 28.52
N GLU A 23 5.12 -6.63 27.61
CA GLU A 23 5.83 -6.73 26.35
C GLU A 23 4.97 -6.25 25.17
N MET A 24 5.64 -6.02 24.05
CA MET A 24 4.98 -5.85 22.77
C MET A 24 4.22 -7.12 22.40
N THR A 25 3.11 -6.96 21.69
CA THR A 25 2.45 -8.09 21.05
C THR A 25 3.28 -8.60 19.86
N GLY A 26 3.11 -9.87 19.46
CA GLY A 26 3.85 -10.43 18.32
C GLY A 26 3.68 -9.62 17.03
N MET A 27 2.49 -9.07 16.77
CA MET A 27 2.22 -8.19 15.63
C MET A 27 3.01 -6.88 15.68
N GLN A 28 3.21 -6.31 16.87
CA GLN A 28 3.98 -5.07 17.06
C GLN A 28 5.48 -5.32 16.90
N SER A 29 5.99 -6.44 17.43
CA SER A 29 7.39 -6.82 17.24
C SER A 29 7.72 -7.14 15.78
N MET A 30 6.77 -7.75 15.05
CA MET A 30 6.90 -7.92 13.60
C MET A 30 6.95 -6.55 12.90
N ALA A 31 6.02 -5.64 13.24
CA ALA A 31 5.96 -4.31 12.64
C ALA A 31 7.24 -3.50 12.85
N GLU A 32 7.85 -3.60 14.04
CA GLU A 32 9.12 -2.96 14.39
C GLU A 32 10.26 -3.36 13.45
N LYS A 33 10.25 -4.60 12.96
CA LYS A 33 11.26 -5.11 12.02
C LYS A 33 10.93 -4.80 10.56
N MET A 34 9.64 -4.61 10.24
CA MET A 34 9.16 -4.56 8.87
C MET A 34 8.98 -3.16 8.30
N TRP A 35 8.84 -2.13 9.13
CA TRP A 35 8.59 -0.77 8.64
C TRP A 35 9.69 -0.27 7.71
N ALA A 36 10.97 -0.42 8.07
CA ALA A 36 12.08 0.13 7.31
C ALA A 36 12.26 -0.55 5.93
N PRO A 37 12.31 -1.90 5.84
CA PRO A 37 12.37 -2.56 4.53
C PRO A 37 11.23 -2.16 3.60
N TRP A 38 10.01 -2.03 4.12
CA TRP A 38 8.85 -1.63 3.33
C TRP A 38 8.95 -0.21 2.78
N VAL A 39 9.38 0.75 3.60
CA VAL A 39 9.61 2.13 3.15
C VAL A 39 10.69 2.17 2.07
N VAL A 40 11.80 1.46 2.28
CA VAL A 40 12.92 1.41 1.31
C VAL A 40 12.48 0.79 -0.01
N MET A 41 11.77 -0.35 0.02
CA MET A 41 11.23 -0.98 -1.20
C MET A 41 10.26 -0.06 -1.93
N GLY A 42 9.36 0.61 -1.21
CA GLY A 42 8.42 1.56 -1.81
C GLY A 42 9.13 2.73 -2.49
N LEU A 43 10.14 3.31 -1.83
CA LEU A 43 10.94 4.39 -2.41
C LEU A 43 11.72 3.93 -3.64
N MET A 44 12.35 2.75 -3.58
CA MET A 44 13.05 2.16 -4.71
C MET A 44 12.14 1.99 -5.93
N ILE A 45 10.92 1.50 -5.74
CA ILE A 45 9.93 1.34 -6.83
C ILE A 45 9.60 2.69 -7.48
N VAL A 46 9.42 3.75 -6.68
CA VAL A 46 9.16 5.09 -7.20
C VAL A 46 10.35 5.62 -8.00
N VAL A 47 11.58 5.42 -7.51
CA VAL A 47 12.81 5.80 -8.24
C VAL A 47 12.93 5.03 -9.55
N ILE A 48 12.71 3.71 -9.54
CA ILE A 48 12.72 2.89 -10.77
C ILE A 48 11.64 3.40 -11.73
N SER A 49 10.45 3.72 -11.24
CA SER A 49 9.37 4.26 -12.07
C SER A 49 9.73 5.60 -12.72
N PHE A 50 10.54 6.42 -12.05
CA PHE A 50 11.08 7.66 -12.60
C PHE A 50 12.11 7.40 -13.71
N ILE A 51 13.03 6.46 -13.49
CA ILE A 51 14.02 6.03 -14.49
C ILE A 51 13.32 5.48 -15.74
N VAL A 52 12.30 4.62 -15.56
CA VAL A 52 11.48 4.11 -16.67
C VAL A 52 10.80 5.26 -17.43
N GLY A 53 10.37 6.32 -16.73
CA GLY A 53 9.84 7.53 -17.35
C GLY A 53 10.86 8.26 -18.23
N ILE A 54 12.12 8.36 -17.80
CA ILE A 54 13.20 8.93 -18.60
C ILE A 54 13.44 8.09 -19.86
N VAL A 55 13.49 6.77 -19.71
CA VAL A 55 13.65 5.84 -20.85
C VAL A 55 12.48 5.97 -21.82
N LEU A 56 11.25 6.01 -21.32
CA LEU A 56 10.04 6.20 -22.12
C LEU A 56 10.10 7.51 -22.91
N SER A 57 10.54 8.61 -22.29
CA SER A 57 10.69 9.89 -22.97
C SER A 57 11.64 9.81 -24.17
N GLY A 58 12.73 9.04 -24.08
CA GLY A 58 13.64 8.82 -25.21
C GLY A 58 12.99 8.02 -26.34
N ILE A 59 12.24 6.97 -26.00
CA ILE A 59 11.50 6.17 -26.99
C ILE A 59 10.43 7.01 -27.69
N GLU A 60 9.70 7.85 -26.95
CA GLU A 60 8.71 8.77 -27.52
C GLU A 60 9.36 9.78 -28.46
N ALA A 61 10.51 10.36 -28.08
CA ALA A 61 11.24 11.29 -28.94
C ALA A 61 11.60 10.64 -30.29
N SER A 62 12.23 9.46 -30.28
CA SER A 62 12.59 8.73 -31.50
C SER A 62 11.36 8.31 -32.32
N TYR A 63 10.29 7.89 -31.64
CA TYR A 63 9.04 7.54 -32.32
C TYR A 63 8.49 8.75 -33.09
N PHE A 64 8.41 9.92 -32.46
CA PHE A 64 7.83 11.14 -33.04
C PHE A 64 8.75 11.92 -33.99
N GLU A 65 10.01 11.51 -34.18
CA GLU A 65 10.85 11.99 -35.29
C GLU A 65 10.29 11.55 -36.66
N ASN A 66 9.53 10.46 -36.69
CA ASN A 66 8.91 9.95 -37.90
C ASN A 66 7.62 10.72 -38.24
N SER A 67 7.37 10.93 -39.53
CA SER A 67 6.11 11.51 -40.01
C SER A 67 4.93 10.64 -39.57
N LYS A 68 3.74 11.24 -39.46
CA LYS A 68 2.53 10.50 -39.06
C LYS A 68 2.27 9.33 -40.01
N GLU A 69 2.43 9.56 -41.32
CA GLU A 69 2.24 8.54 -42.35
C GLU A 69 3.21 7.38 -42.16
N ALA A 70 4.49 7.67 -41.88
CA ALA A 70 5.49 6.64 -41.62
C ALA A 70 5.17 5.84 -40.34
N ARG A 71 4.72 6.51 -39.28
CA ARG A 71 4.33 5.85 -38.01
C ARG A 71 3.12 4.94 -38.17
N GLU A 72 2.10 5.39 -38.89
CA GLU A 72 0.88 4.61 -39.07
C GLU A 72 1.07 3.47 -40.08
N ALA A 73 1.94 3.65 -41.08
CA ALA A 73 2.28 2.62 -42.06
C ALA A 73 3.30 1.59 -41.56
N ALA A 74 3.95 1.83 -40.40
CA ALA A 74 4.99 0.96 -39.85
C ALA A 74 4.50 -0.49 -39.71
N THR A 75 5.20 -1.41 -40.36
CA THR A 75 4.87 -2.84 -40.33
C THR A 75 5.42 -3.51 -39.08
N ARG A 76 4.81 -4.65 -38.71
CA ARG A 76 5.16 -5.39 -37.50
C ARG A 76 6.64 -5.75 -37.46
N GLY A 77 7.28 -5.51 -36.32
CA GLY A 77 8.70 -5.79 -36.10
C GLY A 77 9.67 -4.73 -36.61
N THR A 78 9.19 -3.69 -37.30
CA THR A 78 10.01 -2.50 -37.57
C THR A 78 10.29 -1.73 -36.28
N THR A 79 11.38 -0.95 -36.27
CA THR A 79 11.75 -0.11 -35.11
C THR A 79 10.58 0.77 -34.66
N THR A 80 9.95 1.49 -35.60
CA THR A 80 8.82 2.39 -35.31
C THR A 80 7.59 1.66 -34.74
N ALA A 81 7.28 0.46 -35.24
CA ALA A 81 6.18 -0.35 -34.69
C ALA A 81 6.50 -0.87 -33.28
N LEU A 82 7.76 -1.27 -33.04
CA LEU A 82 8.21 -1.70 -31.72
C LEU A 82 8.23 -0.55 -30.70
N GLU A 83 8.57 0.67 -31.13
CA GLU A 83 8.52 1.86 -30.27
C GLU A 83 7.08 2.17 -29.84
N GLN A 84 6.13 2.22 -30.78
CA GLN A 84 4.70 2.37 -30.47
C GLN A 84 4.23 1.29 -29.49
N ALA A 85 4.57 0.02 -29.76
CA ALA A 85 4.20 -1.11 -28.89
C ALA A 85 4.78 -0.97 -27.47
N ARG A 86 6.05 -0.57 -27.35
CA ARG A 86 6.71 -0.33 -26.05
C ARG A 86 6.09 0.83 -25.29
N ILE A 87 5.79 1.94 -25.95
CA ILE A 87 5.13 3.11 -25.34
C ILE A 87 3.82 2.67 -24.70
N GLN A 88 2.95 2.01 -25.48
CA GLN A 88 1.63 1.59 -25.02
C GLN A 88 1.71 0.51 -23.93
N SER A 89 2.67 -0.41 -24.06
CA SER A 89 2.95 -1.43 -23.05
C SER A 89 3.37 -0.80 -21.72
N ILE A 90 4.33 0.14 -21.74
CA ILE A 90 4.80 0.86 -20.53
C ILE A 90 3.66 1.66 -19.90
N MET A 91 2.86 2.36 -20.70
CA MET A 91 1.69 3.10 -20.21
C MET A 91 0.66 2.20 -19.51
N ALA A 92 0.55 0.92 -19.90
CA ALA A 92 -0.36 -0.02 -19.28
C ALA A 92 0.10 -0.47 -17.87
N TRP A 93 1.36 -0.88 -17.70
CA TRP A 93 1.85 -1.45 -16.43
C TRP A 93 2.44 -0.44 -15.45
N LEU A 94 3.10 0.61 -15.95
CA LEU A 94 3.85 1.56 -15.12
C LEU A 94 2.99 2.23 -14.03
N PRO A 95 1.73 2.62 -14.28
CA PRO A 95 0.88 3.15 -13.21
C PRO A 95 0.67 2.13 -12.08
N GLY A 96 0.38 0.85 -12.40
CA GLY A 96 0.21 -0.19 -11.38
C GLY A 96 1.46 -0.35 -10.52
N PHE A 97 2.64 -0.28 -11.13
CA PHE A 97 3.92 -0.37 -10.43
C PHE A 97 4.16 0.83 -9.50
N LYS A 98 3.89 2.05 -9.97
CA LYS A 98 3.95 3.27 -9.14
C LYS A 98 3.05 3.17 -7.90
N PHE A 99 1.81 2.75 -8.09
CA PHE A 99 0.85 2.59 -6.99
C PHE A 99 1.28 1.51 -6.00
N LEU A 100 1.87 0.40 -6.45
CA LEU A 100 2.44 -0.59 -5.55
C LEU A 100 3.59 0.00 -4.70
N GLY A 101 4.47 0.82 -5.31
CA GLY A 101 5.52 1.53 -4.57
C GLY A 101 4.97 2.47 -3.49
N LEU A 102 3.94 3.27 -3.84
CA LEU A 102 3.20 4.07 -2.85
C LEU A 102 2.59 3.18 -1.76
N GLY A 103 2.04 2.02 -2.14
CA GLY A 103 1.46 1.05 -1.22
C GLY A 103 2.45 0.53 -0.19
N PHE A 104 3.67 0.17 -0.63
CA PHE A 104 4.75 -0.23 0.26
C PHE A 104 5.16 0.88 1.22
N MET A 105 5.24 2.13 0.77
CA MET A 105 5.52 3.26 1.67
C MET A 105 4.43 3.46 2.72
N LEU A 106 3.15 3.43 2.33
CA LEU A 106 2.02 3.56 3.26
C LEU A 106 1.91 2.36 4.22
N GLY A 107 2.20 1.14 3.74
CA GLY A 107 2.32 -0.04 4.59
C GLY A 107 3.45 0.08 5.60
N GLY A 108 4.61 0.58 5.18
CA GLY A 108 5.73 0.91 6.06
C GLY A 108 5.36 1.91 7.15
N ILE A 109 4.66 3.00 6.79
CA ILE A 109 4.10 3.96 7.76
C ILE A 109 3.16 3.27 8.74
N THR A 110 2.30 2.37 8.27
CA THR A 110 1.36 1.65 9.12
C THR A 110 2.08 0.72 10.11
N PHE A 111 3.16 0.04 9.69
CA PHE A 111 4.01 -0.71 10.60
C PHE A 111 4.72 0.18 11.62
N LEU A 112 5.17 1.37 11.22
CA LEU A 112 5.74 2.34 12.15
C LEU A 112 4.71 2.77 13.22
N LEU A 113 3.46 3.02 12.83
CA LEU A 113 2.38 3.34 13.76
C LEU A 113 2.10 2.17 14.74
N ALA A 114 2.13 0.93 14.26
CA ALA A 114 1.99 -0.25 15.12
C ALA A 114 3.17 -0.38 16.10
N THR A 115 4.38 -0.04 15.66
CA THR A 115 5.60 0.00 16.50
C THR A 115 5.47 1.05 17.60
N ILE A 116 5.01 2.27 17.26
CA ILE A 116 4.71 3.34 18.21
C ILE A 116 3.71 2.84 19.27
N LEU A 117 2.64 2.18 18.85
CA LEU A 117 1.65 1.62 19.78
C LEU A 117 2.26 0.56 20.72
N GLY A 118 3.19 -0.25 20.22
CA GLY A 118 3.94 -1.22 21.03
C GLY A 118 4.83 -0.54 22.07
N ASN A 119 5.57 0.49 21.66
CA ASN A 119 6.44 1.26 22.53
C ASN A 119 5.65 1.97 23.64
N LEU A 120 4.51 2.58 23.28
CA LEU A 120 3.60 3.18 24.26
C LEU A 120 3.16 2.14 25.29
N ARG A 121 2.67 0.98 24.84
CA ARG A 121 2.22 -0.11 25.72
C ARG A 121 3.31 -0.51 26.73
N VAL A 122 4.52 -0.78 26.25
CA VAL A 122 5.66 -1.20 27.09
C VAL A 122 6.08 -0.09 28.05
N ALA A 123 6.21 1.16 27.57
CA ALA A 123 6.60 2.30 28.40
C ALA A 123 5.62 2.55 29.54
N GLY A 124 4.31 2.50 29.26
CA GLY A 124 3.27 2.64 30.29
C GLY A 124 3.31 1.54 31.35
N GLY A 125 3.67 0.32 30.98
CA GLY A 125 3.88 -0.78 31.92
C GLY A 125 5.12 -0.59 32.80
N LYS A 126 6.24 -0.14 32.21
CA LYS A 126 7.49 0.14 32.93
C LYS A 126 7.31 1.24 33.98
N ILE A 127 6.60 2.33 33.65
CA ILE A 127 6.32 3.42 34.59
C ILE A 127 5.47 2.93 35.77
N GLN A 128 4.42 2.15 35.50
CA GLN A 128 3.56 1.59 36.56
C GLN A 128 4.37 0.70 37.52
N ARG A 129 5.25 -0.16 36.99
CA ARG A 129 6.13 -0.97 37.84
C ARG A 129 7.10 -0.14 38.65
N ALA A 130 7.70 0.90 38.06
CA ALA A 130 8.63 1.77 38.78
C ALA A 130 7.96 2.47 39.97
N LEU A 131 6.63 2.64 39.91
CA LEU A 131 5.81 3.15 41.00
C LEU A 131 5.35 2.07 42.00
N GLY A 132 5.78 0.82 41.84
CA GLY A 132 5.42 -0.29 42.71
C GLY A 132 3.97 -0.77 42.57
N VAL A 133 3.26 -0.35 41.52
CA VAL A 133 1.86 -0.74 41.29
C VAL A 133 1.73 -1.84 40.24
N ASP A 134 0.64 -2.60 40.33
CA ASP A 134 0.26 -3.57 39.29
C ASP A 134 0.15 -2.87 37.92
N GLN A 135 0.66 -3.53 36.89
CA GLN A 135 0.70 -2.99 35.53
C GLN A 135 -0.68 -3.13 34.87
N ILE A 136 -1.32 -2.01 34.54
CA ILE A 136 -2.62 -2.00 33.86
C ILE A 136 -2.42 -1.50 32.42
N VAL A 137 -2.88 -2.29 31.44
CA VAL A 137 -2.82 -1.95 30.02
C VAL A 137 -4.21 -1.85 29.41
N ILE A 138 -4.38 -1.02 28.40
CA ILE A 138 -5.64 -0.94 27.66
C ILE A 138 -5.96 -2.29 26.99
N LYS A 139 -7.23 -2.72 27.03
CA LYS A 139 -7.68 -3.85 26.23
C LYS A 139 -7.57 -3.48 24.74
N LYS A 140 -7.19 -4.43 23.88
CA LYS A 140 -7.06 -4.19 22.44
C LYS A 140 -8.35 -3.58 21.87
N PRO A 141 -8.33 -2.35 21.33
CA PRO A 141 -9.50 -1.75 20.71
C PRO A 141 -9.80 -2.43 19.37
N VAL A 142 -11.06 -2.41 18.94
CA VAL A 142 -11.49 -3.00 17.64
C VAL A 142 -10.72 -2.40 16.48
N THR A 143 -10.48 -1.08 16.51
CA THR A 143 -9.66 -0.35 15.54
C THR A 143 -8.25 -0.93 15.41
N GLY A 144 -7.67 -1.40 16.52
CA GLY A 144 -6.37 -2.07 16.59
C GLY A 144 -6.32 -3.46 15.95
N THR A 145 -7.48 -4.05 15.65
CA THR A 145 -7.59 -5.31 14.88
C THR A 145 -7.98 -5.05 13.44
N LEU A 146 -8.71 -3.96 13.16
CA LEU A 146 -9.21 -3.66 11.82
C LEU A 146 -8.14 -3.01 10.93
N PHE A 147 -7.28 -2.14 11.48
CA PHE A 147 -6.29 -1.46 10.65
C PHE A 147 -5.31 -2.38 9.90
N PRO A 148 -4.78 -3.49 10.48
CA PRO A 148 -3.91 -4.40 9.75
C PRO A 148 -4.66 -5.15 8.64
N MET A 149 -5.93 -5.47 8.86
CA MET A 149 -6.77 -6.12 7.83
C MET A 149 -6.98 -5.19 6.64
N LEU A 150 -7.34 -3.92 6.88
CA LEU A 150 -7.49 -2.93 5.81
C LEU A 150 -6.18 -2.71 5.04
N MET A 151 -5.06 -2.65 5.76
CA MET A 151 -3.74 -2.55 5.12
C MET A 151 -3.46 -3.75 4.21
N MET A 152 -3.68 -4.98 4.69
CA MET A 152 -3.49 -6.18 3.88
C MET A 152 -4.40 -6.19 2.66
N MET A 153 -5.68 -5.85 2.82
CA MET A 153 -6.61 -5.76 1.68
C MET A 153 -6.13 -4.73 0.64
N GLY A 154 -5.71 -3.54 1.09
CA GLY A 154 -5.17 -2.52 0.20
C GLY A 154 -3.95 -3.02 -0.58
N MET A 155 -2.99 -3.66 0.09
CA MET A 155 -1.82 -4.24 -0.56
C MET A 155 -2.17 -5.34 -1.55
N MET A 156 -3.08 -6.26 -1.19
CA MET A 156 -3.50 -7.34 -2.08
C MET A 156 -4.16 -6.79 -3.34
N ILE A 157 -4.99 -5.75 -3.22
CA ILE A 157 -5.60 -5.07 -4.36
C ILE A 157 -4.53 -4.45 -5.25
N LEU A 158 -3.52 -3.79 -4.69
CA LEU A 158 -2.43 -3.18 -5.46
C LEU A 158 -1.55 -4.23 -6.17
N VAL A 159 -1.24 -5.35 -5.51
CA VAL A 159 -0.50 -6.47 -6.12
C VAL A 159 -1.30 -7.08 -7.26
N ALA A 160 -2.59 -7.36 -7.05
CA ALA A 160 -3.47 -7.87 -8.10
C ALA A 160 -3.57 -6.88 -9.27
N THR A 161 -3.69 -5.59 -8.96
CA THR A 161 -3.73 -4.54 -9.97
C THR A 161 -2.45 -4.52 -10.80
N LEU A 162 -1.27 -4.64 -10.19
CA LEU A 162 -0.01 -4.74 -10.93
C LEU A 162 0.02 -5.99 -11.81
N GLY A 163 -0.38 -7.16 -11.30
CA GLY A 163 -0.41 -8.40 -12.06
C GLY A 163 -1.28 -8.29 -13.32
N ILE A 164 -2.47 -7.71 -13.18
CA ILE A 164 -3.38 -7.48 -14.31
C ILE A 164 -2.82 -6.41 -15.25
N SER A 165 -2.13 -5.38 -14.72
CA SER A 165 -1.50 -4.35 -15.54
C SER A 165 -0.32 -4.88 -16.36
N ILE A 166 0.46 -5.84 -15.82
CA ILE A 166 1.53 -6.55 -16.55
C ILE A 166 0.93 -7.40 -17.67
N TRP A 167 -0.13 -8.15 -17.39
CA TRP A 167 -0.84 -8.89 -18.43
C TRP A 167 -1.39 -7.97 -19.52
N LEU A 168 -2.03 -6.85 -19.14
CA LEU A 168 -2.53 -5.86 -20.08
C LEU A 168 -1.40 -5.26 -20.94
N ALA A 169 -0.20 -5.12 -20.38
CA ALA A 169 0.96 -4.64 -21.10
C ALA A 169 1.45 -5.61 -22.18
N THR A 170 1.31 -6.93 -22.00
CA THR A 170 1.63 -7.90 -23.06
C THR A 170 0.60 -7.83 -24.19
N GLN A 171 -0.69 -7.72 -23.85
CA GLN A 171 -1.77 -7.56 -24.84
C GLN A 171 -1.61 -6.25 -25.63
N SER A 172 -1.30 -5.16 -24.92
CA SER A 172 -1.07 -3.85 -25.53
C SER A 172 0.15 -3.88 -26.45
N HIS A 173 1.24 -4.51 -26.04
CA HIS A 173 2.42 -4.62 -26.88
C HIS A 173 2.10 -5.36 -28.19
N ASP A 174 1.43 -6.51 -28.12
CA ASP A 174 1.14 -7.29 -29.33
C ASP A 174 0.17 -6.56 -30.27
N TYR A 175 -0.89 -5.97 -29.71
CA TYR A 175 -1.86 -5.19 -30.47
C TYR A 175 -1.19 -4.02 -31.21
N TRP A 176 -0.41 -3.20 -30.51
CA TRP A 176 0.20 -1.98 -31.05
C TRP A 176 1.45 -2.21 -31.90
N ASN A 177 1.97 -3.44 -31.98
CA ASN A 177 3.03 -3.80 -32.91
C ASN A 177 2.51 -4.02 -34.34
N HIS A 178 1.21 -3.85 -34.60
CA HIS A 178 0.64 -3.90 -35.94
C HIS A 178 0.58 -2.53 -36.60
N SER A 179 0.62 -2.50 -37.93
CA SER A 179 0.41 -1.26 -38.70
C SER A 179 -0.96 -0.68 -38.41
N ILE A 180 -0.97 0.58 -37.99
CA ILE A 180 -2.21 1.32 -37.71
C ILE A 180 -3.02 1.48 -39.01
N ALA A 181 -2.37 1.91 -40.09
CA ALA A 181 -3.02 2.20 -41.36
C ALA A 181 -3.51 0.94 -42.08
N LEU A 182 -2.72 -0.14 -42.04
CA LEU A 182 -2.98 -1.33 -42.87
C LEU A 182 -3.73 -2.45 -42.13
N VAL A 183 -3.69 -2.47 -40.80
CA VAL A 183 -4.26 -3.58 -39.99
C VAL A 183 -5.27 -3.08 -38.96
N LEU A 184 -4.91 -2.08 -38.15
CA LEU A 184 -5.76 -1.67 -37.03
C LEU A 184 -6.97 -0.84 -37.47
N ASN A 185 -6.77 0.21 -38.26
CA ASN A 185 -7.84 1.08 -38.73
C ASN A 185 -8.84 0.39 -39.68
N PRO A 186 -8.40 -0.47 -40.61
CA PRO A 186 -9.33 -1.19 -41.50
C PRO A 186 -10.02 -2.38 -40.83
N ALA A 187 -9.77 -2.65 -39.55
CA ALA A 187 -10.31 -3.81 -38.85
C ALA A 187 -11.85 -3.80 -38.89
N VAL A 188 -12.43 -4.91 -39.35
CA VAL A 188 -13.88 -5.06 -39.52
C VAL A 188 -14.56 -5.47 -38.22
N ALA A 189 -15.86 -5.17 -38.11
CA ALA A 189 -16.69 -5.60 -36.98
C ALA A 189 -16.62 -7.12 -36.78
N GLY A 190 -16.40 -7.55 -35.53
CA GLY A 190 -16.27 -8.97 -35.18
C GLY A 190 -14.87 -9.56 -35.39
N SER A 191 -13.90 -8.80 -35.91
CA SER A 191 -12.50 -9.24 -36.02
C SER A 191 -11.82 -9.40 -34.66
N GLU A 192 -10.81 -10.27 -34.62
CA GLU A 192 -9.99 -10.46 -33.41
C GLU A 192 -9.28 -9.17 -32.99
N THR A 193 -8.80 -8.37 -33.95
CA THR A 193 -8.17 -7.07 -33.69
C THR A 193 -9.08 -6.13 -32.87
N LEU A 194 -10.35 -5.99 -33.26
CA LEU A 194 -11.28 -5.14 -32.50
C LEU A 194 -11.66 -5.75 -31.14
N ARG A 195 -11.71 -7.09 -31.05
CA ARG A 195 -11.89 -7.78 -29.76
C ARG A 195 -10.73 -7.46 -28.81
N ASP A 196 -9.49 -7.53 -29.27
CA ASP A 196 -8.30 -7.27 -28.47
C ASP A 196 -8.24 -5.81 -28.02
N LEU A 197 -8.57 -4.86 -28.92
CA LEU A 197 -8.74 -3.45 -28.55
C LEU A 197 -9.81 -3.28 -27.48
N GLY A 198 -10.95 -3.97 -27.63
CA GLY A 198 -12.04 -3.97 -26.66
C GLY A 198 -11.57 -4.45 -25.29
N VAL A 199 -10.84 -5.57 -25.22
CA VAL A 199 -10.26 -6.09 -23.98
C VAL A 199 -9.28 -5.09 -23.37
N ILE A 200 -8.40 -4.48 -24.16
CA ILE A 200 -7.43 -3.50 -23.70
C ILE A 200 -8.13 -2.28 -23.07
N LYS A 201 -9.12 -1.72 -23.78
CA LYS A 201 -9.84 -0.53 -23.34
C LYS A 201 -10.73 -0.82 -22.13
N ALA A 202 -11.47 -1.92 -22.14
CA ALA A 202 -12.33 -2.31 -21.03
C ALA A 202 -11.49 -2.56 -19.77
N THR A 203 -10.39 -3.30 -19.89
CA THR A 203 -9.50 -3.59 -18.75
C THR A 203 -8.86 -2.32 -18.20
N GLY A 204 -8.33 -1.46 -19.09
CA GLY A 204 -7.74 -0.18 -18.69
C GLY A 204 -8.73 0.72 -17.94
N ALA A 205 -10.00 0.74 -18.35
CA ALA A 205 -11.02 1.59 -17.77
C ALA A 205 -11.30 1.29 -16.28
N TRP A 206 -11.41 0.02 -15.88
CA TRP A 206 -11.67 -0.33 -14.48
C TRP A 206 -10.39 -0.52 -13.65
N LEU A 207 -9.24 -0.77 -14.27
CA LEU A 207 -7.96 -0.81 -13.55
C LEU A 207 -7.60 0.53 -12.91
N ALA A 208 -7.95 1.64 -13.57
CA ALA A 208 -7.70 2.98 -13.01
C ALA A 208 -8.39 3.19 -11.64
N PRO A 209 -9.72 3.06 -11.50
CA PRO A 209 -10.38 3.17 -10.21
C PRO A 209 -9.95 2.08 -9.21
N LEU A 210 -9.65 0.86 -9.65
CA LEU A 210 -9.20 -0.21 -8.73
C LEU A 210 -7.92 0.14 -7.97
N LYS A 211 -6.97 0.85 -8.60
CA LYS A 211 -5.75 1.37 -7.94
C LYS A 211 -6.11 2.27 -6.76
N PHE A 212 -7.08 3.17 -6.97
CA PHE A 212 -7.55 4.08 -5.94
C PHE A 212 -8.31 3.37 -4.82
N VAL A 213 -9.05 2.30 -5.14
CA VAL A 213 -9.65 1.44 -4.11
C VAL A 213 -8.55 0.87 -3.21
N GLY A 214 -7.51 0.27 -3.79
CA GLY A 214 -6.36 -0.23 -3.02
C GLY A 214 -5.74 0.82 -2.10
N MET A 215 -5.52 2.04 -2.62
CA MET A 215 -5.02 3.16 -1.83
C MET A 215 -5.98 3.60 -0.71
N ALA A 216 -7.28 3.64 -0.98
CA ALA A 216 -8.29 4.03 0.01
C ALA A 216 -8.29 3.06 1.21
N PHE A 217 -8.11 1.77 0.97
CA PHE A 217 -7.95 0.77 2.04
C PHE A 217 -6.70 1.05 2.89
N LEU A 218 -5.56 1.37 2.26
CA LEU A 218 -4.33 1.72 2.99
C LEU A 218 -4.50 2.98 3.86
N PHE A 219 -5.06 4.06 3.29
CA PHE A 219 -5.31 5.29 4.03
C PHE A 219 -6.31 5.09 5.17
N SER A 220 -7.35 4.28 4.95
CA SER A 220 -8.31 3.92 5.99
C SER A 220 -7.64 3.13 7.13
N GLY A 221 -6.70 2.23 6.80
CA GLY A 221 -5.85 1.55 7.78
C GLY A 221 -5.04 2.55 8.60
N ILE A 222 -4.35 3.50 7.97
CA ILE A 222 -3.59 4.54 8.66
C ILE A 222 -4.50 5.35 9.60
N ALA A 223 -5.67 5.78 9.13
CA ALA A 223 -6.62 6.53 9.95
C ALA A 223 -7.04 5.75 11.20
N LEU A 224 -7.36 4.46 11.08
CA LEU A 224 -7.71 3.60 12.22
C LEU A 224 -6.53 3.34 13.17
N ALA A 225 -5.31 3.23 12.64
CA ALA A 225 -4.11 3.13 13.46
C ALA A 225 -3.92 4.40 14.32
N LEU A 226 -4.13 5.58 13.74
CA LEU A 226 -4.07 6.85 14.47
C LEU A 226 -5.16 6.95 15.55
N VAL A 227 -6.41 6.55 15.25
CA VAL A 227 -7.48 6.49 16.26
C VAL A 227 -7.11 5.55 17.42
N THR A 228 -6.44 4.45 17.11
CA THR A 228 -5.94 3.49 18.11
C THR A 228 -4.86 4.13 19.00
N ILE A 229 -3.94 4.88 18.41
CA ILE A 229 -2.90 5.61 19.15
C ILE A 229 -3.52 6.65 20.06
N VAL A 230 -4.46 7.46 19.58
CA VAL A 230 -5.18 8.45 20.41
C VAL A 230 -5.85 7.78 21.61
N SER A 231 -6.49 6.63 21.40
CA SER A 231 -7.14 5.87 22.47
C SER A 231 -6.12 5.36 23.51
N ALA A 232 -4.97 4.87 23.06
CA ALA A 232 -3.89 4.44 23.94
C ALA A 232 -3.29 5.59 24.76
N LEU A 233 -3.06 6.75 24.14
CA LEU A 233 -2.54 7.94 24.81
C LEU A 233 -3.51 8.48 25.86
N ARG A 234 -4.82 8.54 25.54
CA ARG A 234 -5.85 8.94 26.51
C ARG A 234 -5.88 8.02 27.73
N PHE A 235 -5.77 6.71 27.51
CA PHE A 235 -5.69 5.74 28.60
C PHE A 235 -4.45 5.96 29.46
N GLN A 236 -3.28 6.16 28.84
CA GLN A 236 -2.04 6.42 29.57
C GLN A 236 -2.10 7.69 30.40
N ALA A 237 -2.62 8.79 29.84
CA ALA A 237 -2.80 10.05 30.56
C ALA A 237 -3.72 9.88 31.78
N ALA A 238 -4.86 9.19 31.60
CA ALA A 238 -5.79 8.90 32.69
C ALA A 238 -5.12 8.08 33.80
N ARG A 239 -4.36 7.04 33.42
CA ARG A 239 -3.67 6.18 34.39
C ARG A 239 -2.58 6.92 35.16
N LEU A 240 -1.80 7.76 34.48
CA LEU A 240 -0.76 8.57 35.14
C LEU A 240 -1.37 9.59 36.11
N SER A 241 -2.49 10.22 35.75
CA SER A 241 -3.21 11.15 36.62
C SER A 241 -3.73 10.45 37.89
N GLU A 242 -4.32 9.27 37.76
CA GLU A 242 -4.76 8.45 38.89
C GLU A 242 -3.59 8.14 39.83
N LEU A 243 -2.45 7.68 39.29
CA LEU A 243 -1.26 7.36 40.08
C LEU A 243 -0.65 8.57 40.78
N ALA A 244 -0.64 9.73 40.11
CA ALA A 244 -0.17 10.98 40.70
C ALA A 244 -1.06 11.41 41.89
N SER A 245 -2.37 11.30 41.75
CA SER A 245 -3.32 11.63 42.83
C SER A 245 -3.23 10.68 44.03
N LEU A 246 -2.87 9.42 43.81
CA LEU A 246 -2.66 8.44 44.89
C LEU A 246 -1.36 8.69 45.67
N LYS A 247 -0.33 9.26 45.04
CA LYS A 247 0.97 9.55 45.68
C LYS A 247 1.00 10.90 46.42
N GLY A 248 0.06 11.80 46.13
CA GLY A 248 -0.10 13.09 46.82
C GLY A 248 -0.92 13.02 48.11
N ARG A 249 -1.37 11.84 48.53
CA ARG A 249 -2.01 11.53 49.81
C ARG A 249 -1.05 10.73 50.66
#